data_AF-S4Y3I1-F1
#
_entry.id   AF-S4Y3I1-F1
#
_cell.length_a   1.000
_cell.length_b   1.000
_cell.length_c   1.000
_cell.angle_alpha   90.00
_cell.angle_beta   90.00
_cell.angle_gamma   90.00
#
_symmetry.space_group_name_H-M   'P 1'
#
loop_
_entity.id
_entity.type
_entity.pdbx_description
1 polymer ?
#
loop_
_entity_poly.entity_id
_entity_poly.type
_entity_poly.pdbx_seq_one_letter_code
_entity_poly.pdbx_strand_id
1 'polypeptide(L)'
;MLALSATAGCGDDGGEGGKGGSGGAGGAGVTGSGAGASGATSTGSSGGAEPTGTGGGGGTPVNYGAACTYDAACDGEYCIRETDWGWPSGACAGLCDPIVGACDDGGVCVDFGDLGLCIRRCSTTDECRDGYTCSDIGGEITACIPACTENAQCAELGLCDRFDGLCKLGELDCSDGEDDEGDGQVDCADGDCAATCRPLVDAACAGAAAVTTTIEGDTSSGTRVLHGSCTGAGPEEIHVFTPPAGQSGTLLVVLQSEGNHGLYTRAACADASTEIACEDEHVASGAEEELEVVVHKDQAVPIVVDARTPADAGPYTLDLVFSPATCGDGIVSKPEECDDGNTVDGDGCSAACTLEIDDVCADAPVAVLGGNAGDTTGGTAVFEGTCTGRGTPERLHAFTPPSDGTLRLVLSSETDQGFYVRTGCSGRQLACVESEIAGRDERRSIDVEGGVPLLIFVEAYHLTDVGPYTLRLSFTPSP
;
A
#
# COMPACT_ATOMS: atom_id res chain seq x y z
N MET A 1 -8.12 23.99 13.57
CA MET A 1 -8.38 23.77 15.01
C MET A 1 -7.20 23.06 15.63
N LEU A 2 -6.40 23.76 16.44
CA LEU A 2 -5.39 23.16 17.33
C LEU A 2 -6.08 22.52 18.55
N ALA A 3 -5.66 21.32 18.93
CA ALA A 3 -5.76 20.78 20.29
C ALA A 3 -4.58 19.81 20.51
N LEU A 4 -3.53 20.25 21.19
CA LEU A 4 -3.23 20.02 22.62
C LEU A 4 -2.44 18.72 22.88
N SER A 5 -1.15 18.91 23.15
CA SER A 5 -0.21 17.93 23.71
C SER A 5 -0.67 17.38 25.05
N ALA A 6 -0.53 16.07 25.23
CA ALA A 6 -0.57 15.40 26.53
C ALA A 6 0.82 14.79 26.82
N THR A 7 1.55 15.40 27.75
CA THR A 7 2.71 14.77 28.41
C THR A 7 2.21 13.94 29.58
N ALA A 8 2.31 12.61 29.47
CA ALA A 8 2.16 11.69 30.60
C ALA A 8 3.55 11.35 31.15
N GLY A 9 3.75 11.63 32.43
CA GLY A 9 4.91 11.17 33.19
C GLY A 9 4.64 9.81 33.85
N CYS A 10 5.65 8.95 33.79
CA CYS A 10 5.93 7.81 34.67
C CYS A 10 7.46 7.81 34.79
N GLY A 11 8.12 7.79 35.95
CA GLY A 11 7.94 6.93 37.11
C GLY A 11 9.27 6.19 37.29
N ASP A 12 10.07 6.62 38.27
CA ASP A 12 11.35 6.03 38.69
C ASP A 12 11.20 4.55 39.08
N ASP A 13 12.18 3.70 38.71
CA ASP A 13 12.76 2.72 39.64
C ASP A 13 14.11 2.17 39.10
N GLY A 14 15.02 1.91 40.03
CA GLY A 14 16.47 1.82 39.81
C GLY A 14 17.03 0.47 39.34
N GLY A 15 18.36 0.43 39.13
CA GLY A 15 19.14 -0.80 39.33
C GLY A 15 20.32 -1.09 38.37
N GLU A 16 21.53 -0.75 38.85
CA GLU A 16 22.81 -1.48 38.70
C GLU A 16 23.48 -1.74 37.33
N GLY A 17 24.70 -1.18 37.19
CA GLY A 17 25.92 -2.00 37.04
C GLY A 17 26.63 -2.03 35.68
N GLY A 18 27.92 -1.62 35.66
CA GLY A 18 28.93 -2.34 34.87
C GLY A 18 29.75 -1.60 33.79
N LYS A 19 30.80 -0.90 34.23
CA LYS A 19 32.17 -0.74 33.66
C LYS A 19 32.47 -0.95 32.15
N GLY A 20 33.24 0.03 31.64
CA GLY A 20 34.33 -0.13 30.63
C GLY A 20 34.28 0.99 29.58
N GLY A 21 35.28 1.81 29.28
CA GLY A 21 36.70 1.84 29.60
C GLY A 21 37.45 2.35 28.35
N SER A 22 38.13 3.50 28.46
CA SER A 22 39.10 4.11 27.52
C SER A 22 38.57 4.63 26.18
N GLY A 23 39.04 5.75 25.61
CA GLY A 23 40.11 6.69 25.92
C GLY A 23 40.32 7.60 24.70
N GLY A 24 40.87 8.80 24.88
CA GLY A 24 41.29 9.64 23.75
C GLY A 24 41.19 11.13 24.01
N ALA A 25 42.17 11.65 24.75
CA ALA A 25 42.34 13.07 25.00
C ALA A 25 42.99 13.78 23.80
N GLY A 26 42.60 15.04 23.58
CA GLY A 26 43.27 15.98 22.69
C GLY A 26 42.78 17.39 22.97
N GLY A 27 43.32 18.02 24.01
CA GLY A 27 43.04 19.42 24.36
C GLY A 27 44.17 20.36 23.94
N ALA A 28 43.79 21.56 23.49
CA ALA A 28 44.45 22.88 23.63
C ALA A 28 43.81 23.79 22.54
N GLY A 29 43.46 25.04 22.74
CA GLY A 29 43.68 25.98 23.83
C GLY A 29 43.42 27.39 23.27
N VAL A 30 42.48 28.09 23.91
CA VAL A 30 42.29 29.55 24.09
C VAL A 30 43.14 30.53 23.25
N THR A 31 42.45 31.52 22.66
CA THR A 31 42.65 33.00 22.68
C THR A 31 41.72 33.57 21.58
N GLY A 32 41.11 34.74 21.61
CA GLY A 32 41.13 35.95 22.43
C GLY A 32 40.33 37.01 21.65
N SER A 33 39.72 37.95 22.38
CA SER A 33 38.78 38.99 21.95
C SER A 33 39.20 39.88 20.77
N GLY A 34 38.22 40.48 20.08
CA GLY A 34 38.46 41.61 19.17
C GLY A 34 37.20 42.19 18.53
N ALA A 35 36.81 43.38 18.97
CA ALA A 35 35.69 44.19 18.49
C ALA A 35 35.89 44.73 17.06
N GLY A 36 34.78 45.09 16.39
CA GLY A 36 34.81 45.78 15.10
C GLY A 36 33.44 46.32 14.70
N ALA A 37 32.97 47.36 15.38
CA ALA A 37 31.84 48.17 14.97
C ALA A 37 32.24 49.10 13.81
N SER A 38 31.39 49.19 12.78
CA SER A 38 31.33 50.28 11.78
C SER A 38 29.83 50.38 11.42
N GLY A 39 29.11 51.47 11.57
CA GLY A 39 29.46 52.88 11.46
C GLY A 39 28.70 53.45 10.27
N ALA A 40 27.40 53.74 10.45
CA ALA A 40 26.61 54.53 9.49
C ALA A 40 25.82 55.60 10.25
N THR A 41 26.49 56.74 10.36
CA THR A 41 26.00 58.13 10.39
C THR A 41 24.50 58.37 10.49
N SER A 42 24.12 58.94 11.64
CA SER A 42 22.96 59.80 11.81
C SER A 42 23.22 61.18 11.20
N THR A 43 22.25 61.69 10.44
CA THR A 43 22.04 63.13 10.27
C THR A 43 20.64 63.44 10.76
N GLY A 44 20.54 64.28 11.79
CA GLY A 44 19.28 64.79 12.30
C GLY A 44 18.91 66.10 11.62
N SER A 45 17.60 66.31 11.40
CA SER A 45 17.03 67.65 11.47
C SER A 45 15.55 67.60 11.83
N SER A 46 15.28 68.06 13.05
CA SER A 46 14.13 68.81 13.55
C SER A 46 12.84 68.88 12.72
N GLY A 47 11.76 68.38 13.31
CA GLY A 47 10.67 69.21 13.85
C GLY A 47 9.75 69.92 12.86
N GLY A 48 8.49 69.50 12.83
CA GLY A 48 7.41 70.34 12.34
C GLY A 48 6.11 69.62 12.00
N ALA A 49 5.16 69.72 12.92
CA ALA A 49 3.70 69.66 12.74
C ALA A 49 3.01 68.30 12.53
N GLU A 50 2.19 67.95 13.52
CA GLU A 50 0.93 67.23 13.31
C GLU A 50 0.11 67.90 12.19
N PRO A 51 -0.59 67.11 11.36
CA PRO A 51 -1.90 67.48 10.88
C PRO A 51 -2.94 66.63 11.61
N THR A 52 -3.61 67.26 12.57
CA THR A 52 -5.00 66.90 12.87
C THR A 52 -5.79 67.22 11.60
N GLY A 53 -6.16 66.16 10.88
CA GLY A 53 -6.83 66.25 9.59
C GLY A 53 -7.82 65.11 9.42
N THR A 54 -8.97 65.22 10.08
CA THR A 54 -10.20 64.55 9.67
C THR A 54 -10.52 64.98 8.25
N GLY A 55 -10.20 64.12 7.28
CA GLY A 55 -10.49 64.32 5.87
C GLY A 55 -10.96 63.01 5.27
N GLY A 56 -12.27 62.83 5.18
CA GLY A 56 -12.86 61.82 4.32
C GLY A 56 -12.42 62.09 2.88
N GLY A 57 -11.55 61.23 2.37
CA GLY A 57 -11.28 61.07 0.95
C GLY A 57 -11.88 59.73 0.54
N GLY A 58 -12.76 59.73 -0.46
CA GLY A 58 -13.26 58.50 -1.05
C GLY A 58 -12.11 57.73 -1.69
N GLY A 59 -11.56 56.76 -0.95
CA GLY A 59 -10.81 55.66 -1.52
C GLY A 59 -11.76 54.77 -2.29
N THR A 60 -11.30 54.23 -3.41
CA THR A 60 -11.96 53.09 -4.04
C THR A 60 -12.16 51.98 -3.01
N PRO A 61 -13.31 51.28 -3.01
CA PRO A 61 -13.56 50.21 -2.04
C PRO A 61 -12.46 49.16 -2.12
N VAL A 62 -11.98 48.71 -0.98
CA VAL A 62 -10.94 47.69 -0.93
C VAL A 62 -11.55 46.38 -1.42
N ASN A 63 -11.04 45.83 -2.51
CA ASN A 63 -11.58 44.61 -3.09
C ASN A 63 -10.93 43.38 -2.43
N TYR A 64 -11.28 43.12 -1.16
CA TYR A 64 -10.79 41.94 -0.45
C TYR A 64 -11.05 40.66 -1.25
N GLY A 65 -10.02 39.83 -1.36
CA GLY A 65 -10.04 38.59 -2.14
C GLY A 65 -9.80 38.77 -3.65
N ALA A 66 -9.52 39.98 -4.13
CA ALA A 66 -9.05 40.19 -5.50
C ALA A 66 -7.66 39.57 -5.72
N ALA A 67 -7.40 39.11 -6.95
CA ALA A 67 -6.12 38.54 -7.33
C ALA A 67 -4.99 39.55 -7.28
N CYS A 68 -3.82 39.13 -6.80
CA CYS A 68 -2.64 39.97 -6.74
C CYS A 68 -1.37 39.12 -6.77
N THR A 69 -0.29 39.68 -7.30
CA THR A 69 1.06 39.08 -7.23
C THR A 69 2.04 39.97 -6.45
N TYR A 70 1.63 41.20 -6.11
CA TYR A 70 2.40 42.15 -5.32
C TYR A 70 1.47 43.19 -4.67
N ASP A 71 1.90 43.80 -3.55
CA ASP A 71 1.11 44.75 -2.74
C ASP A 71 0.53 45.92 -3.53
N ALA A 72 1.30 46.48 -4.49
CA ALA A 72 0.83 47.60 -5.31
C ALA A 72 -0.37 47.26 -6.21
N ALA A 73 -0.72 45.98 -6.40
CA ALA A 73 -1.93 45.55 -7.09
C ALA A 73 -3.20 45.69 -6.23
N CYS A 74 -3.05 45.87 -4.91
CA CYS A 74 -4.13 45.95 -3.94
C CYS A 74 -4.45 47.39 -3.53
N ASP A 75 -4.34 48.36 -4.45
CA ASP A 75 -4.63 49.78 -4.23
C ASP A 75 -3.93 50.39 -2.99
N GLY A 76 -2.75 49.87 -2.64
CA GLY A 76 -1.94 50.32 -1.50
C GLY A 76 -2.01 49.45 -0.25
N GLU A 77 -2.72 48.32 -0.31
CA GLU A 77 -2.80 47.33 0.76
C GLU A 77 -1.86 46.12 0.57
N TYR A 78 -2.00 45.10 1.41
CA TYR A 78 -1.15 43.91 1.45
C TYR A 78 -1.66 42.82 0.50
N CYS A 79 -0.74 42.20 -0.24
CA CYS A 79 -1.03 41.02 -1.04
C CYS A 79 -0.60 39.76 -0.28
N ILE A 80 -1.56 38.89 0.05
CA ILE A 80 -1.26 37.54 0.53
C ILE A 80 -0.84 36.72 -0.70
N ARG A 81 0.46 36.65 -0.95
CA ARG A 81 1.01 36.06 -2.18
C ARG A 81 0.91 34.54 -2.18
N GLU A 82 0.76 33.98 -3.37
CA GLU A 82 0.81 32.53 -3.59
C GLU A 82 2.16 31.96 -3.14
N THR A 83 3.28 32.58 -3.53
CA THR A 83 4.63 32.10 -3.20
C THR A 83 5.01 32.14 -1.73
N ASP A 84 4.34 32.97 -0.93
CA ASP A 84 4.68 33.16 0.48
C ASP A 84 3.78 32.36 1.41
N TRP A 85 2.49 32.26 1.05
CA TRP A 85 1.43 31.75 1.93
C TRP A 85 0.59 30.65 1.29
N GLY A 86 0.82 30.32 0.01
CA GLY A 86 0.07 29.30 -0.73
C GLY A 86 -1.34 29.74 -1.15
N TRP A 87 -1.66 31.04 -1.13
CA TRP A 87 -3.00 31.51 -1.49
C TRP A 87 -3.18 31.54 -3.01
N PRO A 88 -4.15 30.80 -3.59
CA PRO A 88 -4.30 30.68 -5.04
C PRO A 88 -4.41 32.04 -5.74
N SER A 89 -3.52 32.29 -6.70
CA SER A 89 -3.39 33.54 -7.48
C SER A 89 -3.26 34.82 -6.62
N GLY A 90 -2.80 34.67 -5.37
CA GLY A 90 -2.72 35.68 -4.32
C GLY A 90 -4.05 36.37 -3.98
N ALA A 91 -4.17 36.96 -2.79
CA ALA A 91 -5.37 37.67 -2.37
C ALA A 91 -5.07 39.02 -1.72
N CYS A 92 -5.73 40.07 -2.21
CA CYS A 92 -5.69 41.37 -1.57
C CYS A 92 -6.37 41.32 -0.19
N ALA A 93 -5.63 41.77 0.81
CA ALA A 93 -6.06 41.84 2.20
C ALA A 93 -5.59 43.15 2.85
N GLY A 94 -6.41 43.64 3.77
CA GLY A 94 -6.10 44.80 4.59
C GLY A 94 -5.44 44.35 5.89
N LEU A 95 -4.74 45.26 6.56
CA LEU A 95 -4.26 45.01 7.91
C LEU A 95 -5.35 45.39 8.91
N CYS A 96 -5.57 44.55 9.91
CA CYS A 96 -6.44 44.84 11.03
C CYS A 96 -5.77 44.55 12.37
N ASP A 97 -6.26 45.20 13.42
CA ASP A 97 -5.89 44.88 14.79
C ASP A 97 -6.76 43.69 15.28
N PRO A 98 -6.18 42.53 15.62
CA PRO A 98 -6.92 41.35 16.07
C PRO A 98 -7.76 41.57 17.34
N ILE A 99 -7.43 42.58 18.15
CA ILE A 99 -8.13 42.91 19.40
C ILE A 99 -9.33 43.81 19.13
N VAL A 100 -9.21 44.73 18.18
CA VAL A 100 -10.27 45.71 17.84
C VAL A 100 -11.21 45.14 16.76
N GLY A 101 -10.71 44.28 15.87
CA GLY A 101 -11.50 43.49 14.91
C GLY A 101 -12.15 44.29 13.78
N ALA A 102 -11.73 45.54 13.55
CA ALA A 102 -12.34 46.40 12.54
C ALA A 102 -11.65 46.21 11.19
N CYS A 103 -12.43 45.81 10.19
CA CYS A 103 -12.08 45.85 8.77
C CYS A 103 -13.06 46.80 8.07
N ASP A 104 -12.56 47.55 7.10
CA ASP A 104 -13.42 48.35 6.23
C ASP A 104 -14.24 47.43 5.30
N ASP A 105 -15.23 48.00 4.59
CA ASP A 105 -16.02 47.33 3.55
C ASP A 105 -16.60 45.93 3.87
N GLY A 106 -16.83 45.65 5.16
CA GLY A 106 -17.47 44.41 5.62
C GLY A 106 -16.57 43.18 5.60
N GLY A 107 -15.25 43.36 5.52
CA GLY A 107 -14.26 42.30 5.73
C GLY A 107 -14.31 41.72 7.15
N VAL A 108 -13.67 40.56 7.32
CA VAL A 108 -13.50 39.90 8.61
C VAL A 108 -12.03 39.93 8.99
N CYS A 109 -11.72 40.42 10.19
CA CYS A 109 -10.37 40.38 10.72
C CYS A 109 -10.04 38.96 11.19
N VAL A 110 -9.04 38.34 10.57
CA VAL A 110 -8.54 37.00 10.92
C VAL A 110 -7.16 37.15 11.57
N ASP A 111 -7.00 36.53 12.73
CA ASP A 111 -5.77 36.57 13.52
C ASP A 111 -4.80 35.46 13.06
N PHE A 112 -3.64 35.86 12.53
CA PHE A 112 -2.53 34.98 12.17
C PHE A 112 -1.38 35.05 13.20
N GLY A 113 -1.70 35.37 14.46
CA GLY A 113 -0.78 35.41 15.59
C GLY A 113 -0.16 36.79 15.78
N ASP A 114 0.78 37.16 14.90
CA ASP A 114 1.48 38.45 14.97
C ASP A 114 0.92 39.49 13.98
N LEU A 115 -0.03 39.08 13.12
CA LEU A 115 -0.64 39.92 12.09
C LEU A 115 -2.13 39.61 11.96
N GLY A 116 -2.97 40.66 11.99
CA GLY A 116 -4.38 40.56 11.64
C GLY A 116 -4.60 40.93 10.18
N LEU A 117 -5.32 40.09 9.43
CA LEU A 117 -5.63 40.31 8.03
C LEU A 117 -7.15 40.39 7.79
N CYS A 118 -7.58 41.41 7.04
CA CYS A 118 -8.94 41.57 6.59
C CYS A 118 -9.20 40.67 5.39
N ILE A 119 -9.96 39.60 5.63
CA ILE A 119 -10.38 38.64 4.61
C ILE A 119 -11.81 38.92 4.18
N ARG A 120 -12.12 38.64 2.92
CA ARG A 120 -13.46 38.80 2.35
C ARG A 120 -14.48 37.94 3.13
N ARG A 121 -15.53 38.58 3.65
CA ARG A 121 -16.69 37.89 4.22
C ARG A 121 -17.51 37.22 3.12
N CYS A 122 -18.12 36.08 3.43
CA CYS A 122 -18.99 35.37 2.51
C CYS A 122 -20.17 34.74 3.24
N SER A 123 -21.25 34.46 2.52
CA SER A 123 -22.38 33.64 2.99
C SER A 123 -22.44 32.30 2.26
N THR A 124 -21.96 32.26 1.03
CA THR A 124 -21.91 31.05 0.18
C THR A 124 -20.62 31.04 -0.63
N THR A 125 -20.15 29.85 -1.03
CA THR A 125 -18.92 29.67 -1.82
C THR A 125 -18.94 30.45 -3.14
N ASP A 126 -20.09 30.63 -3.78
CA ASP A 126 -20.22 31.41 -5.03
C ASP A 126 -19.86 32.90 -4.88
N GLU A 127 -19.75 33.41 -3.65
CA GLU A 127 -19.31 34.78 -3.37
C GLU A 127 -17.78 34.91 -3.31
N CYS A 128 -17.08 33.77 -3.28
CA CYS A 128 -15.63 33.65 -3.30
C CYS A 128 -15.11 33.49 -4.73
N ARG A 129 -13.85 33.90 -4.94
CA ARG A 129 -13.17 33.68 -6.22
C ARG A 129 -12.87 32.18 -6.38
N ASP A 130 -12.73 31.74 -7.62
CA ASP A 130 -12.23 30.41 -7.94
C ASP A 130 -10.92 30.09 -7.19
N GLY A 131 -10.80 28.86 -6.68
CA GLY A 131 -9.76 28.43 -5.75
C GLY A 131 -10.00 28.78 -4.28
N TYR A 132 -11.18 29.31 -3.93
CA TYR A 132 -11.56 29.66 -2.55
C TYR A 132 -12.94 29.12 -2.21
N THR A 133 -13.17 28.83 -0.93
CA THR A 133 -14.47 28.41 -0.42
C THR A 133 -14.92 29.28 0.75
N CYS A 134 -16.23 29.36 0.93
CA CYS A 134 -16.80 30.03 2.09
C CYS A 134 -16.81 29.07 3.27
N SER A 135 -16.05 29.38 4.32
CA SER A 135 -15.91 28.51 5.49
C SER A 135 -16.07 29.28 6.80
N ASP A 136 -16.58 28.60 7.83
CA ASP A 136 -16.67 29.12 9.19
C ASP A 136 -15.30 29.06 9.85
N ILE A 137 -14.75 30.23 10.16
CA ILE A 137 -13.44 30.38 10.80
C ILE A 137 -13.54 30.52 12.32
N GLY A 138 -14.75 30.38 12.88
CA GLY A 138 -15.04 30.42 14.31
C GLY A 138 -16.04 31.51 14.68
N GLY A 139 -16.90 31.21 15.65
CA GLY A 139 -17.85 32.18 16.21
C GLY A 139 -18.99 32.59 15.27
N GLU A 140 -19.40 31.70 14.36
CA GLU A 140 -20.40 31.96 13.30
C GLU A 140 -19.95 33.03 12.30
N ILE A 141 -18.64 33.20 12.14
CA ILE A 141 -18.05 34.14 11.20
C ILE A 141 -17.48 33.36 10.02
N THR A 142 -17.97 33.68 8.82
CA THR A 142 -17.59 33.02 7.58
C THR A 142 -16.76 33.92 6.69
N ALA A 143 -15.70 33.37 6.10
CA ALA A 143 -14.77 34.08 5.23
C ALA A 143 -14.36 33.21 4.03
N CYS A 144 -13.96 33.87 2.94
CA CYS A 144 -13.37 33.19 1.79
C CYS A 144 -11.93 32.79 2.11
N ILE A 145 -11.70 31.49 2.27
CA ILE A 145 -10.38 30.91 2.53
C ILE A 145 -9.94 30.01 1.37
N PRO A 146 -8.62 29.80 1.17
CA PRO A 146 -8.10 28.93 0.13
C PRO A 146 -8.76 27.54 0.16
N ALA A 147 -9.13 27.07 -1.02
CA ALA A 147 -9.70 25.76 -1.28
C ALA A 147 -9.51 25.44 -2.77
N CYS A 148 -8.26 25.45 -3.21
CA CYS A 148 -7.95 25.07 -4.57
C CYS A 148 -8.45 23.64 -4.84
N THR A 149 -8.80 23.37 -6.09
CA THR A 149 -9.30 22.08 -6.58
C THR A 149 -8.49 21.55 -7.75
N GLU A 150 -7.69 22.40 -8.41
CA GLU A 150 -6.86 22.02 -9.55
C GLU A 150 -5.59 22.88 -9.64
N ASN A 151 -4.53 22.30 -10.22
CA ASN A 151 -3.22 22.94 -10.37
C ASN A 151 -3.28 24.24 -11.19
N ALA A 152 -4.25 24.37 -12.10
CA ALA A 152 -4.45 25.58 -12.90
C ALA A 152 -4.77 26.84 -12.06
N GLN A 153 -5.19 26.66 -10.80
CA GLN A 153 -5.47 27.75 -9.85
C GLN A 153 -4.21 28.24 -9.12
N CYS A 154 -3.10 27.50 -9.22
CA CYS A 154 -1.80 27.78 -8.61
C CYS A 154 -0.82 28.24 -9.68
N ALA A 155 -0.92 29.52 -10.05
CA ALA A 155 -0.25 30.07 -11.22
C ALA A 155 1.26 30.28 -11.03
N GLU A 156 1.71 30.43 -9.79
CA GLU A 156 3.12 30.66 -9.45
C GLU A 156 3.79 29.41 -8.89
N LEU A 157 3.06 28.64 -8.07
CA LEU A 157 3.58 27.47 -7.39
C LEU A 157 3.24 26.14 -8.10
N GLY A 158 2.24 26.12 -8.98
CA GLY A 158 2.00 25.00 -9.90
C GLY A 158 1.20 23.83 -9.33
N LEU A 159 1.16 23.64 -8.02
CA LEU A 159 0.45 22.53 -7.38
C LEU A 159 -0.64 23.01 -6.44
N CYS A 160 -1.81 22.35 -6.50
CA CYS A 160 -2.87 22.49 -5.53
C CYS A 160 -2.93 21.31 -4.54
N ASP A 161 -2.68 21.56 -3.26
CA ASP A 161 -3.00 20.61 -2.20
C ASP A 161 -4.49 20.70 -1.84
N ARG A 162 -5.25 19.66 -2.19
CA ARG A 162 -6.70 19.61 -1.93
C ARG A 162 -7.07 19.33 -0.48
N PHE A 163 -6.13 18.89 0.35
CA PHE A 163 -6.37 18.59 1.75
C PHE A 163 -6.47 19.87 2.58
N ASP A 164 -5.55 20.82 2.36
CA ASP A 164 -5.55 22.12 3.04
C ASP A 164 -6.04 23.28 2.17
N GLY A 165 -6.17 23.08 0.86
CA GLY A 165 -6.69 24.04 -0.10
C GLY A 165 -5.67 25.07 -0.58
N LEU A 166 -4.38 24.88 -0.27
CA LEU A 166 -3.30 25.81 -0.57
C LEU A 166 -2.49 25.38 -1.80
N CYS A 167 -1.88 26.36 -2.45
CA CYS A 167 -0.88 26.17 -3.48
C CYS A 167 0.49 25.89 -2.87
N LYS A 168 1.22 24.93 -3.40
CA LYS A 168 2.58 24.53 -2.97
C LYS A 168 3.51 24.48 -4.18
N LEU A 169 4.81 24.67 -3.96
CA LEU A 169 5.80 24.39 -4.99
C LEU A 169 5.63 22.92 -5.38
N GLY A 170 5.31 22.67 -6.64
CA GLY A 170 5.45 21.34 -7.25
C GLY A 170 6.78 21.22 -7.98
N GLU A 171 7.22 19.98 -8.24
CA GLU A 171 8.36 19.65 -9.10
C GLU A 171 8.36 20.47 -10.41
N LEU A 172 9.46 21.17 -10.69
CA LEU A 172 9.54 22.12 -11.81
C LEU A 172 9.87 21.40 -13.14
N ASP A 173 10.58 20.28 -13.08
CA ASP A 173 10.81 19.36 -14.20
C ASP A 173 10.66 17.89 -13.75
N CYS A 174 9.53 17.28 -14.10
CA CYS A 174 9.21 15.88 -13.77
C CYS A 174 10.04 14.82 -14.54
N SER A 175 11.25 15.15 -14.98
CA SER A 175 12.08 14.26 -15.79
C SER A 175 13.59 14.49 -15.68
N ASP A 176 14.04 15.37 -14.79
CA ASP A 176 15.45 15.74 -14.71
C ASP A 176 16.25 15.00 -13.62
N GLY A 177 15.56 14.22 -12.78
CA GLY A 177 16.15 13.38 -11.75
C GLY A 177 16.47 14.11 -10.46
N GLU A 178 15.94 15.33 -10.27
CA GLU A 178 16.09 16.13 -9.07
C GLU A 178 14.79 16.13 -8.23
N ASP A 179 14.93 16.45 -6.94
CA ASP A 179 13.84 16.68 -5.98
C ASP A 179 13.76 18.20 -5.78
N ASP A 180 13.05 18.90 -6.67
CA ASP A 180 13.04 20.38 -6.71
C ASP A 180 12.32 20.98 -5.49
N GLU A 181 11.42 20.22 -4.87
CA GLU A 181 10.61 20.62 -3.71
C GLU A 181 11.16 20.15 -2.36
N GLY A 182 12.11 19.23 -2.35
CA GLY A 182 12.86 18.75 -1.19
C GLY A 182 12.05 17.81 -0.29
N ASP A 183 11.06 17.11 -0.82
CA ASP A 183 10.17 16.21 -0.07
C ASP A 183 10.68 14.75 -0.04
N GLY A 184 11.71 14.45 -0.85
CA GLY A 184 12.37 13.16 -0.97
C GLY A 184 11.81 12.25 -2.07
N GLN A 185 10.81 12.70 -2.83
CA GLN A 185 10.36 12.08 -4.07
C GLN A 185 11.06 12.77 -5.25
N VAL A 186 11.19 12.07 -6.38
CA VAL A 186 11.91 12.56 -7.55
C VAL A 186 11.08 12.25 -8.79
N ASP A 187 10.87 13.23 -9.67
CA ASP A 187 10.19 13.08 -10.95
C ASP A 187 8.85 12.29 -10.84
N CYS A 188 8.76 11.15 -11.53
CA CYS A 188 7.55 10.33 -11.62
C CYS A 188 7.29 9.47 -10.39
N ALA A 189 8.20 9.44 -9.41
CA ALA A 189 7.91 8.92 -8.09
C ALA A 189 6.98 9.86 -7.33
N ASP A 190 6.94 11.14 -7.73
CA ASP A 190 6.11 12.14 -7.11
C ASP A 190 4.66 12.15 -7.66
N GLY A 191 3.69 12.31 -6.76
CA GLY A 191 2.27 12.39 -7.10
C GLY A 191 1.89 13.61 -7.93
N ASP A 192 2.66 14.68 -7.82
CA ASP A 192 2.46 15.98 -8.47
C ASP A 192 2.88 15.93 -9.94
N CYS A 193 3.77 15.01 -10.27
CA CYS A 193 4.22 14.71 -11.63
C CYS A 193 3.36 13.70 -12.38
N ALA A 194 2.36 13.09 -11.75
CA ALA A 194 1.57 11.99 -12.32
C ALA A 194 0.95 12.32 -13.71
N ALA A 195 0.47 13.55 -13.91
CA ALA A 195 -0.12 13.98 -15.18
C ALA A 195 0.91 14.15 -16.31
N THR A 196 2.10 14.65 -15.98
CA THR A 196 3.21 14.88 -16.91
C THR A 196 3.93 13.59 -17.25
N CYS A 197 4.06 12.69 -16.27
CA CYS A 197 4.72 11.40 -16.43
C CYS A 197 3.88 10.37 -17.18
N ARG A 198 2.54 10.49 -17.18
CA ARG A 198 1.68 9.45 -17.79
C ARG A 198 2.04 9.13 -19.25
N PRO A 199 2.24 10.11 -20.15
CA PRO A 199 2.67 9.83 -21.53
C PRO A 199 4.07 9.21 -21.62
N LEU A 200 4.98 9.55 -20.69
CA LEU A 200 6.33 8.99 -20.65
C LEU A 200 6.30 7.52 -20.22
N VAL A 201 5.53 7.22 -19.18
CA VAL A 201 5.25 5.85 -18.71
C VAL A 201 4.61 5.01 -19.83
N ASP A 202 3.58 5.53 -20.48
CA ASP A 202 2.91 4.81 -21.57
C ASP A 202 3.88 4.55 -22.74
N ALA A 203 4.77 5.50 -23.06
CA ALA A 203 5.79 5.34 -24.10
C ALA A 203 6.86 4.33 -23.70
N ALA A 204 7.34 4.35 -22.46
CA ALA A 204 8.32 3.39 -21.93
C ALA A 204 7.76 1.97 -21.97
N CYS A 205 6.54 1.77 -21.47
CA CYS A 205 5.83 0.50 -21.51
C CYS A 205 5.56 0.00 -22.93
N ALA A 206 5.25 0.89 -23.89
CA ALA A 206 5.07 0.52 -25.29
C ALA A 206 6.40 0.11 -25.96
N GLY A 207 7.52 0.61 -25.45
CA GLY A 207 8.88 0.26 -25.89
C GLY A 207 9.45 -1.00 -25.25
N ALA A 208 8.73 -1.65 -24.33
CA ALA A 208 9.20 -2.81 -23.60
C ALA A 208 9.70 -3.93 -24.53
N ALA A 209 10.91 -4.44 -24.25
CA ALA A 209 11.54 -5.46 -25.07
C ALA A 209 10.94 -6.85 -24.76
N ALA A 210 10.55 -7.59 -25.80
CA ALA A 210 10.05 -8.95 -25.61
C ALA A 210 11.17 -9.90 -25.18
N VAL A 211 10.93 -10.68 -24.12
CA VAL A 211 11.88 -11.64 -23.57
C VAL A 211 11.26 -13.04 -23.45
N THR A 212 12.06 -14.08 -23.70
CA THR A 212 11.61 -15.48 -23.61
C THR A 212 12.66 -16.42 -22.99
N THR A 213 13.84 -15.90 -22.70
CA THR A 213 15.04 -16.64 -22.27
C THR A 213 16.02 -15.63 -21.67
N THR A 214 17.19 -16.08 -21.24
CA THR A 214 18.27 -15.27 -20.71
C THR A 214 18.63 -14.10 -21.64
N ILE A 215 18.70 -12.90 -21.09
CA ILE A 215 19.16 -11.70 -21.80
C ILE A 215 20.24 -10.97 -20.99
N GLU A 216 21.02 -10.15 -21.69
CA GLU A 216 21.87 -9.12 -21.10
C GLU A 216 21.20 -7.76 -21.36
N GLY A 217 21.23 -6.88 -20.36
CA GLY A 217 20.71 -5.52 -20.46
C GLY A 217 21.57 -4.52 -19.71
N ASP A 218 21.22 -3.24 -19.76
CA ASP A 218 21.98 -2.16 -19.11
C ASP A 218 21.06 -0.99 -18.76
N THR A 219 20.87 -0.75 -17.46
CA THR A 219 20.03 0.36 -16.98
C THR A 219 20.66 1.72 -17.21
N SER A 220 21.94 1.84 -17.59
CA SER A 220 22.62 3.14 -17.77
C SER A 220 21.91 4.10 -18.74
N SER A 221 21.16 3.57 -19.70
CA SER A 221 20.33 4.34 -20.65
C SER A 221 18.82 4.11 -20.49
N GLY A 222 18.43 3.50 -19.37
CA GLY A 222 17.05 3.24 -19.00
C GLY A 222 16.24 4.53 -18.82
N THR A 223 14.92 4.35 -18.68
CA THR A 223 14.02 5.44 -18.30
C THR A 223 14.18 5.73 -16.80
N ARG A 224 13.43 6.70 -16.25
CA ARG A 224 13.37 7.04 -14.80
C ARG A 224 11.93 7.33 -14.39
N VAL A 225 10.99 6.62 -15.00
CA VAL A 225 9.57 7.00 -15.00
C VAL A 225 8.69 5.97 -14.31
N LEU A 226 9.24 4.81 -13.96
CA LEU A 226 8.56 3.76 -13.24
C LEU A 226 9.28 3.46 -11.92
N HIS A 227 8.51 3.29 -10.85
CA HIS A 227 9.05 2.95 -9.52
C HIS A 227 8.35 1.74 -8.94
N GLY A 228 9.09 0.75 -8.51
CA GLY A 228 8.58 -0.41 -7.78
C GLY A 228 8.43 -0.11 -6.29
N SER A 229 7.61 -0.88 -5.57
CA SER A 229 7.42 -0.70 -4.13
C SER A 229 8.67 -0.98 -3.27
N CYS A 230 9.62 -1.74 -3.83
CA CYS A 230 10.86 -2.13 -3.16
C CYS A 230 12.13 -1.62 -3.84
N THR A 231 12.02 -0.98 -5.01
CA THR A 231 13.16 -0.48 -5.80
C THR A 231 13.47 0.98 -5.47
N GLY A 232 14.08 1.74 -6.38
CA GLY A 232 14.50 3.12 -6.13
C GLY A 232 14.16 4.09 -7.26
N ALA A 233 14.93 5.17 -7.35
CA ALA A 233 14.76 6.24 -8.34
C ALA A 233 15.93 6.30 -9.34
N GLY A 234 16.68 5.20 -9.47
CA GLY A 234 17.65 5.07 -10.55
C GLY A 234 16.96 4.73 -11.86
N PRO A 235 17.75 4.55 -12.93
CA PRO A 235 17.19 4.18 -14.21
C PRO A 235 16.63 2.76 -14.26
N GLU A 236 15.57 2.57 -15.04
CA GLU A 236 14.96 1.27 -15.28
C GLU A 236 14.94 0.83 -16.75
N GLU A 237 15.01 -0.48 -16.99
CA GLU A 237 14.68 -1.11 -18.27
C GLU A 237 13.46 -2.02 -18.14
N ILE A 238 12.60 -1.98 -19.15
CA ILE A 238 11.32 -2.69 -19.16
C ILE A 238 11.38 -3.81 -20.20
N HIS A 239 11.12 -5.02 -19.73
CA HIS A 239 10.94 -6.21 -20.55
C HIS A 239 9.50 -6.67 -20.49
N VAL A 240 9.10 -7.49 -21.45
CA VAL A 240 7.79 -8.13 -21.44
C VAL A 240 7.94 -9.61 -21.77
N PHE A 241 7.55 -10.46 -20.83
CA PHE A 241 7.39 -11.87 -21.06
C PHE A 241 5.96 -12.16 -21.54
N THR A 242 5.80 -13.08 -22.49
CA THR A 242 4.48 -13.62 -22.85
C THR A 242 4.62 -15.14 -22.91
N PRO A 243 3.76 -15.90 -22.20
CA PRO A 243 3.85 -17.34 -22.21
C PRO A 243 3.54 -17.87 -23.62
N PRO A 244 4.01 -19.07 -23.97
CA PRO A 244 3.60 -19.73 -25.21
C PRO A 244 2.07 -19.79 -25.32
N ALA A 245 1.55 -19.66 -26.54
CA ALA A 245 0.11 -19.50 -26.77
C ALA A 245 -0.73 -20.57 -26.07
N GLY A 246 -1.73 -20.14 -25.30
CA GLY A 246 -2.63 -21.02 -24.56
C GLY A 246 -2.05 -21.68 -23.30
N GLN A 247 -0.82 -21.36 -22.88
CA GLN A 247 -0.21 -21.93 -21.67
C GLN A 247 -0.27 -20.98 -20.49
N SER A 248 -0.68 -21.51 -19.33
CA SER A 248 -0.45 -20.89 -18.03
C SER A 248 0.70 -21.63 -17.32
N GLY A 249 1.30 -21.01 -16.31
CA GLY A 249 2.34 -21.65 -15.52
C GLY A 249 3.04 -20.68 -14.59
N THR A 250 4.21 -21.07 -14.12
CA THR A 250 5.06 -20.24 -13.26
C THR A 250 6.27 -19.76 -14.05
N LEU A 251 6.54 -18.46 -14.00
CA LEU A 251 7.76 -17.84 -14.49
C LEU A 251 8.67 -17.54 -13.31
N LEU A 252 9.87 -18.11 -13.33
CA LEU A 252 10.97 -17.70 -12.47
C LEU A 252 11.85 -16.73 -13.24
N VAL A 253 12.14 -15.58 -12.64
CA VAL A 253 13.03 -14.55 -13.16
C VAL A 253 14.18 -14.39 -12.18
N VAL A 254 15.41 -14.56 -12.64
CA VAL A 254 16.62 -14.39 -11.84
C VAL A 254 17.43 -13.24 -12.40
N LEU A 255 17.57 -12.17 -11.62
CA LEU A 255 18.37 -11.00 -11.97
C LEU A 255 19.74 -11.10 -11.31
N GLN A 256 20.78 -10.91 -12.12
CA GLN A 256 22.18 -10.82 -11.68
C GLN A 256 22.74 -9.48 -12.10
N SER A 257 23.29 -8.71 -11.17
CA SER A 257 23.95 -7.44 -11.50
C SER A 257 25.14 -7.16 -10.58
N GLU A 258 26.09 -6.34 -11.06
CA GLU A 258 27.20 -5.85 -10.23
C GLU A 258 26.78 -4.65 -9.36
N GLY A 259 25.68 -3.98 -9.71
CA GLY A 259 25.09 -2.85 -8.97
C GLY A 259 24.03 -3.28 -7.96
N ASN A 260 23.40 -2.29 -7.33
CA ASN A 260 22.18 -2.51 -6.54
C ASN A 260 20.97 -2.31 -7.46
N HIS A 261 20.54 -3.40 -8.09
CA HIS A 261 19.32 -3.44 -8.90
C HIS A 261 18.25 -4.25 -8.16
N GLY A 262 17.03 -3.76 -8.22
CA GLY A 262 15.84 -4.52 -7.87
C GLY A 262 15.06 -4.92 -9.12
N LEU A 263 14.10 -5.81 -8.92
CA LEU A 263 13.25 -6.37 -9.96
C LEU A 263 11.79 -6.35 -9.49
N TYR A 264 10.88 -5.92 -10.35
CA TYR A 264 9.45 -6.05 -10.07
C TYR A 264 8.63 -6.33 -11.32
N THR A 265 7.39 -6.76 -11.09
CA THR A 265 6.44 -7.05 -12.15
C THR A 265 5.04 -6.54 -11.82
N ARG A 266 4.26 -6.25 -12.87
CA ARG A 266 2.91 -5.68 -12.79
C ARG A 266 1.95 -6.45 -13.68
N ALA A 267 0.65 -6.39 -13.39
CA ALA A 267 -0.36 -6.90 -14.32
C ALA A 267 -0.54 -5.96 -15.52
N ALA A 268 -0.40 -4.65 -15.30
CA ALA A 268 -0.37 -3.63 -16.34
C ALA A 268 0.84 -2.71 -16.13
N CYS A 269 1.73 -2.63 -17.12
CA CYS A 269 3.01 -1.92 -16.99
C CYS A 269 2.87 -0.48 -16.46
N ALA A 270 1.94 0.29 -17.04
CA ALA A 270 1.71 1.70 -16.72
C ALA A 270 0.85 1.95 -15.47
N ASP A 271 0.39 0.90 -14.78
CA ASP A 271 -0.45 1.01 -13.59
C ASP A 271 0.30 0.48 -12.36
N ALA A 272 0.86 1.40 -11.58
CA ALA A 272 1.61 1.08 -10.37
C ALA A 272 0.78 0.34 -9.32
N SER A 273 -0.55 0.49 -9.32
CA SER A 273 -1.43 -0.23 -8.39
C SER A 273 -1.55 -1.73 -8.70
N THR A 274 -1.05 -2.16 -9.86
CA THR A 274 -1.12 -3.55 -10.31
C THR A 274 0.19 -4.32 -10.11
N GLU A 275 1.09 -3.81 -9.26
CA GLU A 275 2.28 -4.54 -8.87
C GLU A 275 1.91 -5.90 -8.27
N ILE A 276 2.50 -6.95 -8.83
CA ILE A 276 2.24 -8.33 -8.45
C ILE A 276 3.27 -8.76 -7.41
N ALA A 277 4.53 -8.43 -7.65
CA ALA A 277 5.66 -8.76 -6.80
C ALA A 277 6.87 -7.88 -7.12
N CYS A 278 7.73 -7.72 -6.12
CA CYS A 278 8.92 -6.88 -6.14
C CYS A 278 9.97 -7.55 -5.27
N GLU A 279 11.18 -7.70 -5.78
CA GLU A 279 12.31 -8.34 -5.12
C GLU A 279 13.53 -7.42 -5.18
N ASP A 280 14.11 -7.20 -4.01
CA ASP A 280 15.34 -6.42 -3.79
C ASP A 280 15.97 -6.88 -2.47
N GLU A 281 16.84 -7.87 -2.56
CA GLU A 281 17.69 -8.29 -1.46
C GLU A 281 18.72 -7.18 -1.24
N HIS A 282 18.52 -6.37 -0.19
CA HIS A 282 19.33 -5.19 0.17
C HIS A 282 20.80 -5.49 0.54
N VAL A 283 21.40 -6.54 -0.02
CA VAL A 283 22.79 -6.95 0.16
C VAL A 283 23.68 -6.30 -0.89
N ALA A 284 24.90 -5.96 -0.48
CA ALA A 284 25.86 -5.28 -1.33
C ALA A 284 26.24 -6.13 -2.56
N SER A 285 26.01 -5.59 -3.76
CA SER A 285 26.57 -5.97 -5.08
C SER A 285 26.82 -7.48 -5.30
N GLY A 286 26.05 -8.10 -6.19
CA GLY A 286 26.30 -9.47 -6.68
C GLY A 286 25.48 -10.59 -6.03
N ALA A 287 24.41 -10.26 -5.31
CA ALA A 287 23.37 -11.23 -4.98
C ALA A 287 22.42 -11.43 -6.17
N GLU A 288 21.77 -12.59 -6.20
CA GLU A 288 20.77 -12.92 -7.23
C GLU A 288 19.40 -12.51 -6.69
N GLU A 289 18.65 -11.73 -7.47
CA GLU A 289 17.25 -11.42 -7.14
C GLU A 289 16.36 -12.46 -7.83
N GLU A 290 15.57 -13.20 -7.06
CA GLU A 290 14.70 -14.27 -7.56
C GLU A 290 13.22 -13.89 -7.43
N LEU A 291 12.55 -13.68 -8.56
CA LEU A 291 11.13 -13.35 -8.63
C LEU A 291 10.35 -14.53 -9.25
N GLU A 292 9.46 -15.15 -8.47
CA GLU A 292 8.51 -16.17 -8.95
C GLU A 292 7.12 -15.55 -9.18
N VAL A 293 6.61 -15.62 -10.41
CA VAL A 293 5.29 -15.08 -10.77
C VAL A 293 4.43 -16.12 -11.50
N VAL A 294 3.15 -16.17 -11.14
CA VAL A 294 2.14 -16.95 -11.87
C VAL A 294 1.73 -16.19 -13.11
N VAL A 295 1.82 -16.86 -14.27
CA VAL A 295 1.48 -16.29 -15.57
C VAL A 295 0.30 -17.05 -16.16
N HIS A 296 -0.77 -16.34 -16.47
CA HIS A 296 -1.94 -16.93 -17.12
C HIS A 296 -1.80 -16.91 -18.65
N LYS A 297 -2.51 -17.83 -19.31
CA LYS A 297 -2.54 -17.92 -20.78
C LYS A 297 -2.84 -16.58 -21.44
N ASP A 298 -2.04 -16.26 -22.45
CA ASP A 298 -2.13 -15.04 -23.26
C ASP A 298 -1.96 -13.73 -22.45
N GLN A 299 -1.45 -13.80 -21.22
CA GLN A 299 -1.14 -12.63 -20.39
C GLN A 299 0.32 -12.20 -20.60
N ALA A 300 0.50 -10.96 -21.06
CA ALA A 300 1.81 -10.33 -21.07
C ALA A 300 2.19 -9.86 -19.65
N VAL A 301 3.41 -10.16 -19.24
CA VAL A 301 3.94 -9.84 -17.91
C VAL A 301 5.12 -8.88 -18.09
N PRO A 302 4.94 -7.58 -17.82
CA PRO A 302 6.04 -6.63 -17.77
C PRO A 302 6.98 -6.95 -16.62
N ILE A 303 8.27 -6.96 -16.90
CA ILE A 303 9.35 -7.21 -15.95
C ILE A 303 10.23 -5.96 -15.97
N VAL A 304 10.33 -5.27 -14.85
CA VAL A 304 11.09 -4.03 -14.75
C VAL A 304 12.33 -4.29 -13.92
N VAL A 305 13.50 -4.04 -14.51
CA VAL A 305 14.78 -4.06 -13.82
C VAL A 305 15.15 -2.63 -13.53
N ASP A 306 15.37 -2.31 -12.26
CA ASP A 306 15.44 -0.93 -11.77
C ASP A 306 16.68 -0.76 -10.90
N ALA A 307 17.54 0.19 -11.27
CA ALA A 307 18.69 0.55 -10.43
C ALA A 307 18.20 1.36 -9.23
N ARG A 308 18.67 1.06 -8.02
CA ARG A 308 18.21 1.77 -6.82
C ARG A 308 18.50 3.28 -6.85
N THR A 309 19.67 3.65 -7.38
CA THR A 309 20.06 5.05 -7.55
C THR A 309 20.71 5.27 -8.92
N PRO A 310 20.85 6.52 -9.39
CA PRO A 310 21.62 6.81 -10.61
C PRO A 310 23.05 6.25 -10.62
N ALA A 311 23.66 6.06 -9.44
CA ALA A 311 25.02 5.55 -9.30
C ALA A 311 25.09 4.01 -9.42
N ASP A 312 23.98 3.31 -9.23
CA ASP A 312 23.88 1.85 -9.32
C ASP A 312 23.59 1.37 -10.75
N ALA A 313 23.32 2.30 -11.67
CA ALA A 313 23.03 2.00 -13.07
C ALA A 313 24.19 1.23 -13.73
N GLY A 314 23.85 0.22 -14.53
CA GLY A 314 24.86 -0.61 -15.16
C GLY A 314 24.31 -1.90 -15.76
N PRO A 315 25.22 -2.79 -16.20
CA PRO A 315 24.86 -4.03 -16.86
C PRO A 315 24.25 -5.04 -15.89
N TYR A 316 23.33 -5.84 -16.42
CA TYR A 316 22.73 -6.97 -15.72
C TYR A 316 22.49 -8.14 -16.67
N THR A 317 22.33 -9.33 -16.09
CA THR A 317 21.81 -10.52 -16.77
C THR A 317 20.46 -10.87 -16.16
N LEU A 318 19.48 -11.18 -17.00
CA LEU A 318 18.15 -11.59 -16.59
C LEU A 318 17.88 -12.99 -17.14
N ASP A 319 17.84 -13.99 -16.27
CA ASP A 319 17.50 -15.37 -16.63
C ASP A 319 16.01 -15.66 -16.41
N LEU A 320 15.38 -16.32 -17.38
CA LEU A 320 13.94 -16.59 -17.37
C LEU A 320 13.69 -18.08 -17.57
N VAL A 321 13.00 -18.69 -16.61
CA VAL A 321 12.58 -20.09 -16.66
C VAL A 321 11.06 -20.16 -16.52
N PHE A 322 10.38 -20.53 -17.61
CA PHE A 322 8.94 -20.75 -17.60
C PHE A 322 8.61 -22.24 -17.47
N SER A 323 7.86 -22.59 -16.44
CA SER A 323 7.35 -23.93 -16.17
C SER A 323 5.85 -23.98 -16.46
N PRO A 324 5.41 -24.57 -17.59
CA PRO A 324 3.99 -24.64 -17.93
C PRO A 324 3.25 -25.59 -16.98
N ALA A 325 2.07 -25.18 -16.53
CA ALA A 325 1.12 -26.05 -15.85
C ALA A 325 0.33 -26.87 -16.90
N THR A 326 0.22 -28.18 -16.70
CA THR A 326 -0.42 -29.09 -17.64
C THR A 326 -1.53 -29.87 -16.96
N CYS A 327 -2.74 -29.38 -17.13
CA CYS A 327 -3.91 -30.03 -16.53
C CYS A 327 -4.07 -31.49 -16.99
N GLY A 328 -4.20 -32.38 -16.02
CA GLY A 328 -4.39 -33.81 -16.16
C GLY A 328 -3.10 -34.63 -16.18
N ASP A 329 -1.98 -34.10 -15.68
CA ASP A 329 -0.70 -34.83 -15.60
C ASP A 329 -0.43 -35.48 -14.23
N GLY A 330 -1.32 -35.23 -13.26
CA GLY A 330 -1.29 -35.72 -11.89
C GLY A 330 -0.41 -34.89 -10.95
N ILE A 331 0.08 -33.72 -11.38
CA ILE A 331 0.99 -32.86 -10.63
C ILE A 331 0.41 -31.46 -10.52
N VAL A 332 -0.19 -31.15 -9.37
CA VAL A 332 -0.70 -29.80 -9.08
C VAL A 332 0.44 -28.78 -9.16
N SER A 333 0.39 -27.93 -10.18
CA SER A 333 1.36 -26.86 -10.46
C SER A 333 0.63 -25.53 -10.59
N LYS A 334 1.13 -24.45 -9.98
CA LYS A 334 0.46 -23.13 -10.10
C LYS A 334 0.27 -22.77 -11.60
N PRO A 335 -0.89 -22.26 -12.02
CA PRO A 335 -2.05 -21.84 -11.21
C PRO A 335 -3.14 -22.91 -10.95
N GLU A 336 -2.88 -24.19 -11.18
CA GLU A 336 -3.87 -25.26 -10.97
C GLU A 336 -4.34 -25.32 -9.51
N GLU A 337 -5.65 -25.49 -9.31
CA GLU A 337 -6.25 -25.71 -7.99
C GLU A 337 -6.28 -27.20 -7.63
N CYS A 338 -6.29 -28.06 -8.65
CA CYS A 338 -6.32 -29.50 -8.57
C CYS A 338 -5.69 -30.11 -9.83
N ASP A 339 -5.29 -31.38 -9.74
CA ASP A 339 -4.98 -32.22 -10.90
C ASP A 339 -5.22 -33.67 -10.47
N ASP A 340 -6.18 -34.32 -11.11
CA ASP A 340 -6.58 -35.69 -10.80
C ASP A 340 -6.03 -36.72 -11.81
N GLY A 341 -5.11 -36.28 -12.69
CA GLY A 341 -4.47 -37.08 -13.71
C GLY A 341 -5.31 -37.24 -14.98
N ASN A 342 -6.37 -36.46 -15.17
CA ASN A 342 -7.16 -36.45 -16.39
C ASN A 342 -7.81 -35.08 -16.70
N THR A 343 -8.70 -34.99 -17.71
CA THR A 343 -9.35 -33.73 -18.14
C THR A 343 -10.86 -33.92 -18.34
N VAL A 344 -11.47 -34.82 -17.56
CA VAL A 344 -12.90 -35.12 -17.56
C VAL A 344 -13.56 -34.25 -16.51
N ASP A 345 -14.54 -33.46 -16.91
CA ASP A 345 -15.33 -32.68 -15.93
C ASP A 345 -16.21 -33.61 -15.07
N GLY A 346 -16.47 -33.21 -13.84
CA GLY A 346 -17.38 -33.86 -12.89
C GLY A 346 -16.76 -35.02 -12.10
N ASP A 347 -15.43 -35.07 -11.98
CA ASP A 347 -14.70 -36.04 -11.14
C ASP A 347 -13.94 -35.36 -9.98
N GLY A 348 -14.24 -34.09 -9.73
CA GLY A 348 -13.64 -33.30 -8.66
C GLY A 348 -12.56 -32.35 -9.16
N CYS A 349 -12.08 -32.53 -10.39
CA CYS A 349 -11.17 -31.59 -11.05
C CYS A 349 -11.57 -31.35 -12.51
N SER A 350 -12.05 -30.14 -12.79
CA SER A 350 -12.48 -29.79 -14.16
C SER A 350 -11.34 -29.89 -15.18
N ALA A 351 -11.68 -29.93 -16.47
CA ALA A 351 -10.71 -29.85 -17.57
C ALA A 351 -9.89 -28.55 -17.62
N ALA A 352 -10.23 -27.56 -16.77
CA ALA A 352 -9.48 -26.33 -16.56
C ALA A 352 -8.63 -26.34 -15.29
N CYS A 353 -8.53 -27.49 -14.59
CA CYS A 353 -7.85 -27.66 -13.31
C CYS A 353 -8.32 -26.68 -12.23
N THR A 354 -9.61 -26.35 -12.31
CA THR A 354 -10.37 -25.70 -11.24
C THR A 354 -11.11 -26.76 -10.45
N LEU A 355 -11.16 -26.59 -9.13
CA LEU A 355 -11.74 -27.59 -8.25
C LEU A 355 -13.26 -27.62 -8.38
N GLU A 356 -13.81 -28.82 -8.54
CA GLU A 356 -15.25 -29.05 -8.58
C GLU A 356 -15.73 -29.46 -7.18
N ILE A 357 -15.84 -28.48 -6.27
CA ILE A 357 -16.09 -28.70 -4.83
C ILE A 357 -17.28 -29.64 -4.57
N ASP A 358 -18.39 -29.46 -5.30
CA ASP A 358 -19.58 -30.29 -5.11
C ASP A 358 -19.35 -31.75 -5.53
N ASP A 359 -18.56 -31.98 -6.58
CA ASP A 359 -18.21 -33.31 -7.09
C ASP A 359 -17.22 -34.02 -6.14
N VAL A 360 -16.22 -33.30 -5.59
CA VAL A 360 -15.32 -33.82 -4.54
C VAL A 360 -16.12 -34.35 -3.34
N CYS A 361 -17.17 -33.64 -2.96
CA CYS A 361 -18.05 -34.06 -1.87
C CYS A 361 -19.01 -35.19 -2.25
N ALA A 362 -19.48 -35.22 -3.49
CA ALA A 362 -20.36 -36.28 -4.01
C ALA A 362 -19.64 -37.63 -4.08
N ASP A 363 -18.34 -37.61 -4.41
CA ASP A 363 -17.49 -38.80 -4.55
C ASP A 363 -16.81 -39.23 -3.24
N ALA A 364 -17.09 -38.55 -2.13
CA ALA A 364 -16.58 -38.91 -0.81
C ALA A 364 -16.89 -40.39 -0.49
N PRO A 365 -15.86 -41.23 -0.21
CA PRO A 365 -16.05 -42.64 0.11
C PRO A 365 -17.07 -42.86 1.23
N VAL A 366 -18.00 -43.79 1.03
CA VAL A 366 -19.01 -44.10 2.05
C VAL A 366 -18.35 -44.83 3.21
N ALA A 367 -18.27 -44.17 4.37
CA ALA A 367 -17.78 -44.78 5.60
C ALA A 367 -18.75 -45.84 6.11
N VAL A 368 -18.17 -46.92 6.63
CA VAL A 368 -18.90 -48.00 7.29
C VAL A 368 -18.75 -47.93 8.80
N LEU A 369 -19.72 -48.50 9.51
CA LEU A 369 -19.54 -48.79 10.94
C LEU A 369 -18.39 -49.78 11.12
N GLY A 370 -17.50 -49.52 12.08
CA GLY A 370 -16.21 -50.19 12.16
C GLY A 370 -15.08 -49.29 11.68
N GLY A 371 -13.98 -49.87 11.20
CA GLY A 371 -12.79 -49.12 10.79
C GLY A 371 -12.78 -48.80 9.29
N ASN A 372 -12.42 -47.57 8.96
CA ASN A 372 -12.22 -47.05 7.61
C ASN A 372 -10.76 -46.60 7.53
N ALA A 373 -9.98 -47.17 6.61
CA ALA A 373 -8.61 -46.75 6.38
C ALA A 373 -8.59 -45.58 5.38
N GLY A 374 -7.65 -44.65 5.54
CA GLY A 374 -7.42 -43.56 4.61
C GLY A 374 -6.02 -42.99 4.74
N ASP A 375 -5.67 -42.04 3.87
CA ASP A 375 -4.37 -41.38 3.84
C ASP A 375 -4.53 -39.95 3.33
N THR A 376 -4.08 -38.97 4.11
CA THR A 376 -4.16 -37.53 3.78
C THR A 376 -3.13 -37.08 2.75
N THR A 377 -2.08 -37.86 2.45
CA THR A 377 -0.96 -37.43 1.59
C THR A 377 -1.37 -36.98 0.17
N GLY A 378 -2.46 -37.52 -0.37
CA GLY A 378 -3.01 -37.11 -1.68
C GLY A 378 -4.44 -36.55 -1.58
N GLY A 379 -4.78 -36.01 -0.41
CA GLY A 379 -6.06 -35.36 -0.16
C GLY A 379 -6.20 -34.03 -0.91
N THR A 380 -7.41 -33.50 -0.98
CA THR A 380 -7.63 -32.10 -1.38
C THR A 380 -7.13 -31.16 -0.29
N ALA A 381 -6.96 -29.86 -0.52
CA ALA A 381 -6.50 -28.91 0.52
C ALA A 381 -7.42 -27.67 0.62
N VAL A 382 -8.71 -27.85 0.35
CA VAL A 382 -9.67 -26.76 0.10
C VAL A 382 -10.74 -26.61 1.16
N PHE A 383 -10.88 -27.60 2.03
CA PHE A 383 -11.88 -27.55 3.09
C PHE A 383 -11.21 -27.22 4.42
N GLU A 384 -11.63 -26.12 5.05
CA GLU A 384 -11.05 -25.72 6.33
C GLU A 384 -11.92 -26.10 7.54
N GLY A 385 -11.38 -26.89 8.47
CA GLY A 385 -12.01 -27.09 9.78
C GLY A 385 -11.82 -25.86 10.70
N THR A 386 -12.65 -25.74 11.74
CA THR A 386 -12.44 -24.67 12.75
C THR A 386 -11.33 -24.99 13.76
N CYS A 387 -10.72 -26.18 13.69
CA CYS A 387 -9.74 -26.65 14.67
C CYS A 387 -8.65 -27.54 14.07
N THR A 388 -8.60 -27.69 12.75
CA THR A 388 -7.56 -28.44 12.03
C THR A 388 -6.61 -27.46 11.33
N GLY A 389 -5.60 -28.00 10.63
CA GLY A 389 -4.70 -27.19 9.81
C GLY A 389 -5.46 -26.34 8.78
N ARG A 390 -4.80 -25.32 8.22
CA ARG A 390 -5.33 -24.55 7.08
C ARG A 390 -4.48 -24.84 5.87
N GLY A 391 -5.13 -25.11 4.73
CA GLY A 391 -4.43 -25.41 3.48
C GLY A 391 -3.63 -26.72 3.53
N THR A 392 -4.02 -27.64 4.41
CA THR A 392 -3.38 -28.94 4.60
C THR A 392 -4.20 -30.03 3.95
N PRO A 393 -3.59 -31.08 3.39
CA PRO A 393 -4.35 -32.14 2.74
C PRO A 393 -5.39 -32.83 3.63
N GLU A 394 -6.62 -32.93 3.14
CA GLU A 394 -7.78 -33.56 3.76
C GLU A 394 -8.36 -34.74 2.95
N ARG A 395 -9.02 -35.65 3.65
CA ARG A 395 -9.80 -36.76 3.07
C ARG A 395 -11.21 -36.77 3.61
N LEU A 396 -12.17 -36.94 2.70
CA LEU A 396 -13.59 -36.97 3.00
C LEU A 396 -14.11 -38.39 3.17
N HIS A 397 -15.13 -38.54 4.02
CA HIS A 397 -15.95 -39.73 4.13
C HIS A 397 -17.42 -39.34 4.25
N ALA A 398 -18.30 -40.00 3.51
CA ALA A 398 -19.74 -39.83 3.62
C ALA A 398 -20.34 -40.85 4.59
N PHE A 399 -21.22 -40.42 5.49
CA PHE A 399 -21.97 -41.33 6.36
C PHE A 399 -23.43 -40.92 6.47
N THR A 400 -24.35 -41.87 6.29
CA THR A 400 -25.78 -41.66 6.50
C THR A 400 -26.24 -42.47 7.72
N PRO A 401 -26.64 -41.83 8.83
CA PRO A 401 -27.14 -42.52 10.00
C PRO A 401 -28.41 -43.32 9.66
N PRO A 402 -28.55 -44.57 10.16
CA PRO A 402 -29.71 -45.40 9.83
C PRO A 402 -31.00 -44.97 10.57
N SER A 403 -30.86 -44.27 11.69
CA SER A 403 -31.93 -43.71 12.53
C SER A 403 -31.38 -42.54 13.32
N ASP A 404 -32.24 -41.84 14.06
CA ASP A 404 -31.78 -40.89 15.07
C ASP A 404 -30.94 -41.62 16.12
N GLY A 405 -29.88 -40.97 16.61
CA GLY A 405 -28.98 -41.57 17.58
C GLY A 405 -27.71 -40.77 17.80
N THR A 406 -26.75 -41.40 18.47
CA THR A 406 -25.42 -40.83 18.71
C THR A 406 -24.39 -41.57 17.86
N LEU A 407 -23.69 -40.83 16.99
CA LEU A 407 -22.53 -41.31 16.24
C LEU A 407 -21.25 -40.97 17.02
N ARG A 408 -20.43 -41.99 17.27
CA ARG A 408 -19.11 -41.85 17.88
C ARG A 408 -18.03 -42.16 16.86
N LEU A 409 -17.14 -41.18 16.67
CA LEU A 409 -15.98 -41.21 15.79
C LEU A 409 -14.71 -41.31 16.63
N VAL A 410 -13.79 -42.17 16.19
CA VAL A 410 -12.43 -42.28 16.71
C VAL A 410 -11.46 -42.28 15.55
N LEU A 411 -10.64 -41.25 15.42
CA LEU A 411 -9.54 -41.20 14.47
C LEU A 411 -8.27 -41.67 15.17
N SER A 412 -7.54 -42.58 14.53
CA SER A 412 -6.23 -43.05 14.99
C SER A 412 -5.20 -42.83 13.87
N SER A 413 -4.13 -42.10 14.18
CA SER A 413 -3.00 -41.81 13.27
C SER A 413 -1.68 -41.89 14.05
N GLU A 414 -0.57 -42.12 13.36
CA GLU A 414 0.78 -41.95 13.94
C GLU A 414 1.25 -40.49 13.91
N THR A 415 0.70 -39.68 13.01
CA THR A 415 0.96 -38.25 12.85
C THR A 415 -0.15 -37.41 13.48
N ASP A 416 0.05 -36.09 13.53
CA ASP A 416 -0.91 -35.14 14.10
C ASP A 416 -2.03 -34.82 13.09
N GLN A 417 -3.14 -35.55 13.20
CA GLN A 417 -4.30 -35.40 12.32
C GLN A 417 -5.56 -35.21 13.16
N GLY A 418 -6.40 -34.28 12.71
CA GLY A 418 -7.71 -34.03 13.28
C GLY A 418 -8.83 -34.46 12.35
N PHE A 419 -10.06 -34.32 12.84
CA PHE A 419 -11.24 -34.44 11.97
C PHE A 419 -12.33 -33.46 12.35
N TYR A 420 -13.15 -33.13 11.37
CA TYR A 420 -14.40 -32.38 11.58
C TYR A 420 -15.55 -32.97 10.78
N VAL A 421 -16.76 -32.67 11.20
CA VAL A 421 -18.00 -33.22 10.61
C VAL A 421 -18.90 -32.07 10.18
N ARG A 422 -19.44 -32.13 8.96
CA ARG A 422 -20.38 -31.15 8.42
C ARG A 422 -21.67 -31.81 7.93
N THR A 423 -22.74 -31.02 7.83
CA THR A 423 -24.04 -31.45 7.28
C THR A 423 -24.10 -31.52 5.75
N GLY A 424 -22.97 -31.36 5.06
CA GLY A 424 -22.85 -31.25 3.61
C GLY A 424 -21.56 -30.52 3.23
N CYS A 425 -21.33 -30.33 1.93
CA CYS A 425 -20.06 -29.80 1.41
C CYS A 425 -19.73 -28.40 1.96
N SER A 426 -20.67 -27.47 1.80
CA SER A 426 -20.66 -26.14 2.44
C SER A 426 -21.55 -26.08 3.69
N GLY A 427 -21.80 -27.24 4.30
CA GLY A 427 -22.72 -27.39 5.43
C GLY A 427 -22.15 -26.87 6.75
N ARG A 428 -23.03 -26.72 7.74
CA ARG A 428 -22.61 -26.31 9.10
C ARG A 428 -21.73 -27.39 9.71
N GLN A 429 -20.63 -26.98 10.34
CA GLN A 429 -19.81 -27.87 11.14
C GLN A 429 -20.55 -28.29 12.43
N LEU A 430 -20.66 -29.59 12.64
CA LEU A 430 -21.28 -30.23 13.80
C LEU A 430 -20.25 -30.48 14.92
N ALA A 431 -19.04 -30.83 14.53
CA ALA A 431 -17.94 -31.12 15.43
C ALA A 431 -16.60 -30.89 14.73
N CYS A 432 -15.60 -30.61 15.53
CA CYS A 432 -14.19 -30.62 15.14
C CYS A 432 -13.40 -31.09 16.37
N VAL A 433 -12.43 -31.97 16.14
CA VAL A 433 -11.53 -32.49 17.17
C VAL A 433 -10.14 -32.66 16.59
N GLU A 434 -9.19 -32.10 17.32
CA GLU A 434 -7.75 -32.11 17.08
C GLU A 434 -7.13 -31.93 18.49
N SER A 435 -6.02 -32.62 18.81
CA SER A 435 -5.41 -32.57 20.14
C SER A 435 -3.97 -32.04 20.17
N GLU A 436 -3.43 -31.63 19.03
CA GLU A 436 -2.07 -31.16 18.74
C GLU A 436 -1.00 -32.16 19.18
N ILE A 437 -1.34 -33.45 19.20
CA ILE A 437 -0.49 -34.53 19.71
C ILE A 437 -0.56 -35.74 18.77
N ALA A 438 0.49 -35.88 17.97
CA ALA A 438 0.74 -37.06 17.14
C ALA A 438 0.64 -38.37 17.94
N GLY A 439 0.03 -39.39 17.33
CA GLY A 439 -0.11 -40.72 17.93
C GLY A 439 -1.25 -40.85 18.94
N ARG A 440 -2.04 -39.79 19.16
CA ARG A 440 -3.21 -39.81 20.05
C ARG A 440 -4.49 -40.04 19.25
N ASP A 441 -5.41 -40.80 19.84
CA ASP A 441 -6.74 -40.97 19.25
C ASP A 441 -7.58 -39.70 19.42
N GLU A 442 -8.08 -39.15 18.31
CA GLU A 442 -9.11 -38.11 18.33
C GLU A 442 -10.50 -38.71 18.46
N ARG A 443 -11.32 -38.17 19.36
CA ARG A 443 -12.59 -38.79 19.74
C ARG A 443 -13.71 -37.78 19.87
N ARG A 444 -14.83 -38.04 19.19
CA ARG A 444 -16.05 -37.25 19.34
C ARG A 444 -17.29 -38.12 19.31
N SER A 445 -18.28 -37.74 20.11
CA SER A 445 -19.66 -38.18 19.93
C SER A 445 -20.53 -37.00 19.51
N ILE A 446 -21.39 -37.21 18.53
CA ILE A 446 -22.37 -36.23 18.04
C ILE A 446 -23.74 -36.88 17.94
N ASP A 447 -24.79 -36.11 18.23
CA ASP A 447 -26.16 -36.53 17.95
C ASP A 447 -26.46 -36.30 16.48
N VAL A 448 -27.12 -37.27 15.85
CA VAL A 448 -27.36 -37.31 14.42
C VAL A 448 -28.80 -37.70 14.12
N GLU A 449 -29.32 -37.20 13.01
CA GLU A 449 -30.67 -37.50 12.50
C GLU A 449 -30.60 -38.62 11.46
N GLY A 450 -31.54 -39.55 11.53
CA GLY A 450 -31.65 -40.69 10.62
C GLY A 450 -31.91 -40.25 9.18
N GLY A 451 -31.17 -40.80 8.23
CA GLY A 451 -31.33 -40.53 6.81
C GLY A 451 -30.76 -39.20 6.32
N VAL A 452 -30.20 -38.37 7.22
CA VAL A 452 -29.54 -37.11 6.85
C VAL A 452 -28.04 -37.38 6.63
N PRO A 453 -27.51 -37.25 5.40
CA PRO A 453 -26.10 -37.52 5.14
C PRO A 453 -25.19 -36.48 5.81
N LEU A 454 -24.04 -36.95 6.26
CA LEU A 454 -22.97 -36.16 6.86
C LEU A 454 -21.67 -36.41 6.11
N LEU A 455 -20.81 -35.38 6.06
CA LEU A 455 -19.44 -35.50 5.60
C LEU A 455 -18.48 -35.40 6.77
N ILE A 456 -17.51 -36.30 6.81
CA ILE A 456 -16.45 -36.36 7.81
C ILE A 456 -15.15 -36.06 7.08
N PHE A 457 -14.44 -35.04 7.50
CA PHE A 457 -13.18 -34.59 6.92
C PHE A 457 -12.07 -34.95 7.89
N VAL A 458 -11.06 -35.68 7.42
CA VAL A 458 -9.84 -35.99 8.16
C VAL A 458 -8.72 -35.17 7.56
N GLU A 459 -8.02 -34.39 8.37
CA GLU A 459 -7.06 -33.39 7.90
C GLU A 459 -5.80 -33.43 8.75
N ALA A 460 -4.64 -33.25 8.11
CA ALA A 460 -3.37 -33.08 8.82
C ALA A 460 -3.29 -31.69 9.47
N TYR A 461 -2.60 -31.56 10.61
CA TYR A 461 -2.45 -30.24 11.24
C TYR A 461 -1.39 -29.38 10.52
N HIS A 462 -0.28 -29.99 10.10
CA HIS A 462 0.70 -29.39 9.18
C HIS A 462 0.95 -30.28 7.96
N LEU A 463 1.57 -29.72 6.92
CA LEU A 463 1.99 -30.48 5.72
C LEU A 463 2.94 -31.65 6.06
N THR A 464 3.69 -31.56 7.15
CA THR A 464 4.56 -32.65 7.63
C THR A 464 3.82 -33.78 8.33
N ASP A 465 2.55 -33.56 8.71
CA ASP A 465 1.73 -34.52 9.46
C ASP A 465 0.78 -35.32 8.56
N VAL A 466 0.91 -35.19 7.24
CA VAL A 466 0.16 -36.02 6.29
C VAL A 466 0.55 -37.50 6.44
N GLY A 467 -0.42 -38.39 6.20
CA GLY A 467 -0.16 -39.82 6.24
C GLY A 467 -1.39 -40.68 6.50
N PRO A 468 -1.17 -41.98 6.75
CA PRO A 468 -2.24 -42.95 6.91
C PRO A 468 -2.96 -42.81 8.25
N TYR A 469 -4.26 -43.07 8.23
CA TYR A 469 -5.11 -43.08 9.43
C TYR A 469 -6.13 -44.22 9.40
N THR A 470 -6.74 -44.49 10.56
CA THR A 470 -7.94 -45.31 10.70
C THR A 470 -9.05 -44.52 11.38
N LEU A 471 -10.15 -44.29 10.67
CA LEU A 471 -11.35 -43.67 11.19
C LEU A 471 -12.37 -44.74 11.59
N ARG A 472 -12.61 -44.90 12.89
CA ARG A 472 -13.57 -45.87 13.43
C ARG A 472 -14.89 -45.21 13.80
N LEU A 473 -15.97 -45.68 13.18
CA LEU A 473 -17.35 -45.25 13.46
C LEU A 473 -18.08 -46.29 14.31
N SER A 474 -18.85 -45.81 15.28
CA SER A 474 -19.79 -46.62 16.08
C SER A 474 -21.07 -45.82 16.31
N PHE A 475 -22.23 -46.46 16.17
CA PHE A 475 -23.53 -45.79 16.24
C PHE A 475 -24.41 -46.42 17.32
N THR A 476 -25.07 -45.57 18.11
CA THR A 476 -26.04 -45.98 19.14
C THR A 476 -27.38 -45.33 18.83
N PRO A 477 -28.43 -46.10 18.47
CA PRO A 477 -29.75 -45.53 18.20
C PRO A 477 -30.34 -44.83 19.41
N SER A 478 -31.07 -43.74 19.17
CA SER A 478 -31.95 -43.15 20.17
C SER A 478 -33.13 -44.10 20.46
N PRO A 479 -33.59 -44.19 21.72
CA PRO A 479 -34.66 -45.09 22.13
C PRO A 479 -36.05 -44.74 21.58
#